data_AF-A0A5N8WI89-F1
#
_entry.id   AF-A0A5N8WI89-F1
#
_cell.length_a   1.000
_cell.length_b   1.000
_cell.length_c   1.000
_cell.angle_alpha   90.00
_cell.angle_beta   90.00
_cell.angle_gamma   90.00
#
_symmetry.space_group_name_H-M   'P 1'
#
loop_
_entity.id
_entity.type
_entity.pdbx_description
1 polymer ?
#
loop_
_entity_poly.entity_id
_entity_poly.type
_entity_poly.pdbx_seq_one_letter_code
_entity_poly.pdbx_strand_id
1 'polypeptide(L)' 'MALRFAVQADSEQECARGLAALCERLGLVPAMTPRLLTDDRWMARAVPDTTKAPTEGRGQDVQG' A
#
# COMPACT_ATOMS: atom_id res chain seq x y z
N MET A 1 -10.67 2.76 9.89
CA MET A 1 -10.22 1.81 8.86
C MET A 1 -8.83 2.25 8.40
N ALA A 2 -7.78 1.45 8.61
CA ALA A 2 -6.45 1.81 8.13
C ALA A 2 -6.42 1.65 6.60
N LEU A 3 -6.47 2.76 5.87
CA LEU A 3 -6.19 2.78 4.43
C LEU A 3 -4.82 2.12 4.23
N ARG A 4 -4.74 1.11 3.37
CA ARG A 4 -3.50 0.38 3.11
C ARG A 4 -3.32 0.30 1.61
N PHE A 5 -2.19 0.78 1.14
CA PHE A 5 -1.87 0.81 -0.27
C PHE A 5 -0.86 -0.29 -0.54
N ALA A 6 -1.16 -1.14 -1.51
CA ALA A 6 -0.25 -2.16 -2.02
C ALA A 6 0.17 -1.78 -3.43
N VAL A 7 1.48 -1.72 -3.66
CA VAL A 7 2.08 -1.51 -4.99
C VAL A 7 2.55 -2.86 -5.47
N GLN A 8 2.11 -3.27 -6.66
CA GLN A 8 2.55 -4.48 -7.33
C GLN A 8 3.20 -4.12 -8.67
N ALA A 9 4.31 -4.77 -8.99
CA ALA A 9 5.02 -4.59 -10.25
C ALA A 9 5.77 -5.85 -10.65
N ASP A 10 6.12 -5.99 -11.92
CA ASP A 10 6.90 -7.11 -12.47
C ASP A 10 8.40 -7.01 -12.13
N SER A 11 8.84 -5.94 -11.47
CA SER A 11 10.26 -5.74 -11.12
C SER A 11 10.42 -4.97 -9.81
N GLU A 12 11.51 -5.25 -9.09
CA GLU A 12 11.85 -4.62 -7.81
C GLU A 12 11.92 -3.09 -7.92
N GLN A 13 12.62 -2.58 -8.95
CA GLN A 13 12.78 -1.14 -9.17
C GLN A 13 11.46 -0.43 -9.42
N GLU A 14 10.59 -1.02 -10.22
CA GLU A 14 9.26 -0.45 -10.51
C GLU A 14 8.39 -0.43 -9.25
N CYS A 15 8.47 -1.50 -8.45
CA CYS A 15 7.78 -1.60 -7.17
C CYS A 15 8.28 -0.54 -6.17
N ALA A 16 9.61 -0.39 -6.04
CA ALA A 16 10.24 0.60 -5.17
C ALA A 16 9.92 2.03 -5.61
N ARG A 17 9.98 2.32 -6.92
CA ARG A 17 9.64 3.63 -7.48
C ARG A 17 8.18 3.98 -7.26
N GLY A 18 7.28 3.02 -7.46
CA GLY A 18 5.85 3.17 -7.19
C GLY A 18 5.57 3.41 -5.71
N LEU A 19 6.25 2.68 -4.81
CA LEU A 19 6.15 2.86 -3.36
C LEU A 19 6.61 4.26 -2.93
N ALA A 20 7.79 4.69 -3.40
CA ALA A 20 8.33 6.00 -3.08
C ALA A 20 7.42 7.13 -3.57
N ALA A 21 6.92 7.04 -4.81
CA ALA A 21 5.97 8.01 -5.34
C ALA A 21 4.65 8.06 -4.56
N LEU A 22 4.16 6.92 -4.06
CA LEU A 22 2.97 6.84 -3.21
C LEU A 22 3.22 7.50 -1.85
N CYS A 23 4.36 7.20 -1.21
CA CYS A 23 4.76 7.80 0.05
C CYS A 23 4.88 9.32 -0.07
N GLU A 24 5.56 9.83 -1.09
CA GLU A 24 5.73 11.26 -1.35
C GLU A 24 4.40 11.97 -1.63
N ARG A 25 3.52 11.38 -2.45
CA ARG A 25 2.27 12.04 -2.87
C ARG A 25 1.18 12.03 -1.79
N LEU A 26 1.13 10.99 -0.97
CA LEU A 26 0.06 10.76 0.00
C LEU A 26 0.53 10.89 1.45
N GLY A 27 1.82 11.19 1.68
CA GLY A 27 2.40 11.28 3.03
C GLY A 27 2.36 9.94 3.77
N LEU A 28 2.49 8.82 3.04
CA LEU A 28 2.45 7.48 3.61
C LEU A 28 3.84 7.05 4.05
N VAL A 29 3.88 6.08 4.95
CA VAL A 29 5.11 5.41 5.37
C VAL A 29 5.17 3.99 4.79
N PRO A 30 6.35 3.54 4.32
CA PRO A 30 6.53 2.18 3.84
C PRO A 30 6.39 1.21 5.01
N ALA A 31 5.33 0.40 5.00
CA ALA A 31 5.11 -0.67 5.98
C ALA A 31 5.82 -1.96 5.59
N MET A 32 6.02 -2.18 4.29
CA MET A 32 6.65 -3.37 3.75
C MET A 32 7.48 -2.98 2.52
N THR A 33 8.77 -3.30 2.58
CA THR A 33 9.69 -3.15 1.45
C THR A 33 9.31 -4.09 0.30
N PRO A 34 9.72 -3.80 -0.94
CA PRO A 34 9.48 -4.66 -2.09
C PRO A 34 9.94 -6.09 -1.80
N ARG A 35 9.02 -7.05 -1.93
CA ARG A 35 9.33 -8.48 -1.84
C ARG A 35 8.77 -9.20 -3.05
N LEU A 36 9.56 -10.14 -3.58
CA LEU A 36 9.15 -11.06 -4.62
C LEU A 36 8.12 -12.06 -4.06
N LEU A 37 6.95 -12.12 -4.68
CA LEU A 37 5.98 -13.19 -4.44
C LEU A 37 6.29 -14.40 -5.33
N THR A 38 5.65 -15.52 -5.00
CA THR A 38 5.66 -16.78 -5.75
C THR A 38 5.13 -16.68 -7.19
N ASP A 39 4.58 -15.55 -7.59
CA ASP A 39 3.98 -15.32 -8.92
C ASP A 39 4.86 -14.41 -9.80
N ASP A 40 6.18 -14.38 -9.54
CA ASP A 40 7.16 -13.47 -10.18
C ASP A 40 6.84 -11.97 -10.07
N ARG A 41 5.86 -11.61 -9.23
CA ARG A 41 5.45 -10.23 -8.98
C ARG A 41 6.04 -9.70 -7.69
N TRP A 42 6.55 -8.48 -7.76
CA TRP A 42 7.01 -7.72 -6.61
C TRP A 42 5.85 -6.99 -5.96
N MET A 43 5.77 -7.07 -4.63
CA MET A 43 4.80 -6.31 -3.85
C MET A 43 5.49 -5.52 -2.75
N ALA A 44 5.08 -4.26 -2.62
CA ALA A 44 5.40 -3.39 -1.51
C ALA A 44 4.12 -2.83 -0.90
N ARG A 45 4.17 -2.41 0.36
CA ARG A 45 3.00 -1.85 1.05
C ARG A 45 3.37 -0.56 1.76
N ALA A 46 2.50 0.43 1.59
CA ALA A 46 2.53 1.68 2.34
C ALA A 46 1.26 1.82 3.17
N VAL A 47 1.41 2.39 4.35
CA VAL A 47 0.31 2.74 5.25
C VAL A 47 0.41 4.22 5.59
N PRO A 48 -0.71 4.91 5.82
CA PRO A 48 -0.67 6.28 6.31
C PRO A 48 0.00 6.32 7.66
N ASP A 49 0.85 7.33 7.86
CA ASP A 49 1.34 7.66 9.20
C ASP A 49 0.14 8.09 10.03
N THR A 50 -0.33 7.22 10.93
CA THR A 50 -1.57 7.43 11.68
C THR A 50 -1.45 8.50 12.76
N THR A 51 -0.40 9.33 12.75
CA THR A 51 -0.29 10.49 13.65
C THR A 51 -1.31 11.57 13.30
N LYS A 52 -1.88 11.60 12.09
CA LYS A 52 -2.97 12.54 11.75
C LYS A 52 -4.13 11.90 10.98
N ALA A 53 -5.23 11.74 11.72
CA ALA A 53 -6.64 11.80 11.34
C ALA A 53 -7.46 10.50 11.38
N PRO A 54 -8.75 10.59 11.80
CA PRO A 54 -9.53 9.49 12.33
C PRO A 54 -10.38 8.79 11.26
N THR A 55 -10.90 7.64 11.68
CA THR A 55 -11.77 6.67 11.00
C THR A 55 -12.78 7.19 9.97
N GLU A 56 -12.91 6.47 8.85
CA GLU A 56 -14.22 6.17 8.25
C GLU A 56 -14.27 4.68 7.86
N GLY A 57 -15.27 3.98 8.39
CA GLY A 57 -15.59 2.59 8.06
C GLY A 57 -16.53 2.57 6.86
N ARG A 58 -16.30 1.65 5.93
CA ARG A 58 -17.33 1.19 4.99
C ARG A 58 -17.15 -0.31 4.80
N GLY A 59 -17.70 -1.06 5.75
CA GLY A 59 -18.24 -2.37 5.43
C GLY A 59 -19.49 -2.10 4.61
N GLN A 60 -19.52 -2.59 3.38
CA GLN A 60 -20.76 -2.72 2.64
C GLN A 60 -21.05 -4.21 2.58
N ASP A 61 -21.93 -4.61 3.48
CA ASP A 61 -22.84 -5.72 3.30
C ASP A 61 -23.40 -5.75 1.87
N VAL A 62 -23.11 -6.81 1.14
CA VAL A 62 -24.00 -7.44 0.15
C VAL A 62 -23.66 -8.93 0.27
N GLN A 63 -24.53 -9.83 0.72
CA GLN A 63 -25.57 -10.52 -0.06
C GLN A 63 -25.93 -11.77 0.78
N GLY A 64 -27.15 -12.20 1.04
CA GLY A 64 -28.51 -11.82 0.70
C GLY A 64 -29.44 -12.83 1.40
#